data_AF-A0A7Y2FAN2-F1
#
_entry.id   AF-A0A7Y2FAN2-F1
#
_cell.length_a   1.000
_cell.length_b   1.000
_cell.length_c   1.000
_cell.angle_alpha   90.00
_cell.angle_beta   90.00
_cell.angle_gamma   90.00
#
_symmetry.space_group_name_H-M   'P 1'
#
loop_
_entity.id
_entity.type
_entity.pdbx_description
1 polymer ?
#
loop_
_entity_poly.entity_id
_entity_poly.type
_entity_poly.pdbx_seq_one_letter_code
_entity_poly.pdbx_strand_id
1 'polypeptide(L)'
;MATYKKRGYKPKSKEEERALAEQNSTTAEVFSTLDESASRSEQWVARNQNYILGVIGVIAVVVLAYLGYTQFVQAPKNASAANEMLYPNKYFEQATQNAALKDSLYTLALNGGEGKYGYLDIIEEYSGTPSANTAAYAAGMAYLDMKQYDKAIEYLEKFSPDESITGPLAIGGIGDAFLQLGQAEDALGYYEKAFSHNDNTLTTPRYLFKAGITALDLGQRDKALKYFQRIKDEFSDSDEGQTIDVFVGMAKSNN
;
A
#
# COMPACT_ATOMS: atom_id res chain seq x y z
N MET A 1 19.34 76.56 -11.63
CA MET A 1 20.32 75.93 -12.54
C MET A 1 19.55 75.19 -13.63
N ALA A 2 19.78 75.54 -14.89
CA ALA A 2 19.05 75.01 -16.04
C ALA A 2 19.33 73.51 -16.22
N THR A 3 18.30 72.67 -16.22
CA THR A 3 18.35 71.27 -16.64
C THR A 3 18.44 71.21 -18.17
N TYR A 4 19.57 70.74 -18.67
CA TYR A 4 19.83 70.53 -20.10
C TYR A 4 18.93 69.40 -20.61
N LYS A 5 17.77 69.74 -21.20
CA LYS A 5 16.95 68.77 -21.94
C LYS A 5 17.74 68.29 -23.16
N LYS A 6 18.32 67.09 -23.07
CA LYS A 6 18.96 66.38 -24.17
C LYS A 6 17.92 66.28 -25.31
N ARG A 7 18.12 67.02 -26.40
CA ARG A 7 17.27 67.00 -27.60
C ARG A 7 17.08 65.54 -28.03
N GLY A 8 15.82 65.13 -28.21
CA GLY A 8 15.48 63.81 -28.72
C GLY A 8 16.22 63.54 -30.01
N TYR A 9 16.98 62.45 -30.03
CA TYR A 9 17.69 61.98 -31.22
C TYR A 9 16.64 61.66 -32.28
N LYS A 10 16.65 62.40 -33.40
CA LYS A 10 15.84 62.07 -34.58
C LYS A 10 16.74 61.34 -35.57
N PRO A 11 16.39 60.10 -35.98
CA PRO A 11 17.15 59.37 -36.99
C PRO A 11 17.19 60.19 -38.28
N LYS A 12 18.36 60.22 -38.94
CA LYS A 12 18.61 61.05 -40.13
C LYS A 12 18.42 60.28 -41.44
N SER A 13 18.27 58.96 -41.37
CA SER A 13 17.97 58.10 -42.51
C SER A 13 16.85 57.11 -42.18
N LYS A 14 16.16 56.62 -43.22
CA LYS A 14 15.17 55.54 -43.09
C LYS A 14 15.78 54.25 -42.51
N GLU A 15 17.08 54.06 -42.67
CA GLU A 15 17.83 52.93 -42.09
C GLU A 15 18.04 53.11 -40.59
N GLU A 16 18.41 54.31 -40.12
CA GLU A 16 18.50 54.60 -38.68
C GLU A 16 17.15 54.52 -37.98
N GLU A 17 16.07 54.91 -38.66
CA GLU A 17 14.71 54.88 -38.10
C GLU A 17 14.19 53.44 -37.96
N ARG A 18 14.55 52.55 -38.91
CA ARG A 18 14.26 51.11 -38.82
C ARG A 18 15.12 50.41 -37.77
N ALA A 19 16.41 50.70 -37.71
CA ALA A 19 17.31 50.12 -36.71
C ALA A 19 16.90 50.51 -35.28
N LEU A 20 16.46 51.76 -35.07
CA LEU A 20 15.96 52.22 -33.77
C LEU A 20 14.59 51.61 -33.42
N ALA A 21 13.74 51.32 -34.41
CA ALA A 21 12.46 50.65 -34.23
C ALA A 21 12.61 49.14 -33.94
N GLU A 22 13.56 48.46 -34.59
CA GLU A 22 13.93 47.08 -34.26
C GLU A 22 14.54 46.97 -32.86
N GLN A 23 15.42 47.90 -32.49
CA GLN A 23 16.07 47.93 -31.18
C GLN A 23 15.11 48.20 -30.00
N ASN A 24 14.01 48.92 -30.25
CA ASN A 24 12.99 49.23 -29.23
C ASN A 24 11.72 48.36 -29.37
N SER A 25 11.70 47.39 -30.29
CA SER A 25 10.55 46.50 -30.48
C SER A 25 10.61 45.35 -29.47
N THR A 26 9.74 45.38 -28.46
CA THR A 26 9.59 44.29 -27.48
C THR A 26 9.33 42.94 -28.16
N THR A 27 8.66 42.94 -29.31
CA THR A 27 8.45 41.73 -30.10
C THR A 27 9.76 41.20 -30.68
N ALA A 28 10.64 42.06 -31.23
CA ALA A 28 11.94 41.64 -31.74
C ALA A 28 12.87 41.14 -30.61
N GLU A 29 12.82 41.76 -29.43
CA GLU A 29 13.53 41.30 -28.23
C GLU A 29 13.05 39.91 -27.80
N VAL A 30 11.73 39.67 -27.74
CA VAL A 30 11.15 38.35 -27.43
C VAL A 30 11.55 37.30 -28.48
N PHE A 31 11.52 37.62 -29.78
CA PHE A 31 11.96 36.67 -30.81
C PHE A 31 13.46 36.39 -30.74
N SER A 32 14.30 37.41 -30.51
CA SER A 32 15.75 37.25 -30.37
C SER A 32 16.14 36.44 -29.14
N THR A 33 15.43 36.62 -28.02
CA THR A 33 15.66 35.86 -26.78
C THR A 33 15.19 34.42 -26.90
N LEU A 34 14.08 34.17 -27.62
CA LEU A 34 13.64 32.81 -27.97
C LEU A 34 14.66 32.12 -28.88
N ASP A 35 15.12 32.79 -29.93
CA ASP A 35 16.10 32.26 -30.89
C ASP A 35 17.48 32.03 -30.23
N GLU A 36 17.91 32.96 -29.38
CA GLU A 36 19.14 32.81 -28.61
C GLU A 36 19.04 31.67 -27.58
N SER A 37 17.90 31.52 -26.90
CA SER A 37 17.69 30.42 -25.96
C SER A 37 17.63 29.05 -26.65
N ALA A 38 17.02 28.97 -27.84
CA ALA A 38 16.99 27.77 -28.67
C ALA A 38 18.40 27.42 -29.17
N SER A 39 19.16 28.39 -29.70
CA SER A 39 20.54 28.16 -30.15
C SER A 39 21.47 27.72 -29.02
N ARG A 40 21.27 28.21 -27.78
CA ARG A 40 22.05 27.81 -26.60
C ARG A 40 21.73 26.38 -26.16
N SER A 41 20.47 25.96 -26.21
CA SER A 41 20.08 24.58 -25.88
C SER A 41 20.55 23.59 -26.95
N GLU A 42 20.47 23.95 -28.23
CA GLU A 42 21.00 23.17 -29.35
C GLU A 42 22.52 22.99 -29.28
N GLN A 43 23.27 24.07 -29.04
CA GLN A 43 24.73 24.00 -28.90
C GLN A 43 25.17 23.19 -27.68
N TRP A 44 24.41 23.24 -26.59
CA TRP A 44 24.67 22.42 -25.40
C TRP A 44 24.41 20.93 -25.68
N VAL A 45 23.28 20.59 -26.30
CA VAL A 45 22.98 19.20 -26.70
C VAL A 45 24.03 18.69 -27.67
N ALA A 46 24.42 19.47 -28.68
CA ALA A 46 25.46 19.10 -29.64
C ALA A 46 26.82 18.89 -28.95
N ARG A 47 27.18 19.74 -27.97
CA ARG A 47 28.41 19.60 -27.19
C ARG A 47 28.41 18.37 -26.30
N ASN A 48 27.26 18.01 -25.74
CA ASN A 48 27.08 16.89 -24.80
C ASN A 48 26.50 15.62 -25.45
N GLN A 49 26.36 15.59 -26.79
CA GLN A 49 25.65 14.54 -27.53
C GLN A 49 26.13 13.12 -27.19
N ASN A 50 27.44 12.89 -27.13
CA ASN A 50 27.99 11.57 -26.82
C ASN A 50 27.68 11.13 -25.38
N TYR A 51 27.63 12.07 -24.43
CA TYR A 51 27.23 11.77 -23.05
C TYR A 51 25.73 11.50 -22.97
N ILE A 52 24.90 12.29 -23.65
CA ILE A 52 23.45 12.10 -23.70
C ILE A 52 23.11 10.73 -24.31
N LEU A 53 23.72 10.39 -25.46
CA LEU A 53 23.54 9.08 -26.09
C LEU A 53 24.05 7.94 -25.21
N GLY A 54 25.17 8.13 -24.52
CA GLY A 54 25.68 7.16 -23.54
C GLY A 54 24.68 6.91 -22.40
N VAL A 55 24.15 7.98 -21.79
CA VAL A 55 23.16 7.88 -20.71
C VAL A 55 21.86 7.23 -21.19
N ILE A 56 21.35 7.62 -22.36
CA ILE A 56 20.16 7.00 -22.96
C ILE A 56 20.41 5.51 -23.23
N GLY A 57 21.58 5.15 -23.75
CA GLY A 57 21.97 3.76 -23.97
C GLY A 57 21.99 2.95 -22.69
N VAL A 58 22.56 3.49 -21.61
CA VAL A 58 22.55 2.85 -20.27
C VAL A 58 21.12 2.67 -19.76
N ILE A 59 20.29 3.71 -19.83
CA ILE A 59 18.87 3.63 -19.42
C ILE A 59 18.14 2.56 -20.24
N ALA A 60 18.33 2.53 -21.56
CA ALA A 60 17.71 1.54 -22.42
C ALA A 60 18.11 0.11 -22.05
N VAL A 61 19.40 -0.13 -21.76
CA VAL A 61 19.88 -1.45 -21.30
C VAL A 61 19.25 -1.83 -19.96
N VAL A 62 19.17 -0.90 -19.00
CA VAL A 62 18.52 -1.14 -17.69
C VAL A 62 17.04 -1.48 -17.86
N VAL A 63 16.31 -0.73 -18.69
CA VAL A 63 14.90 -0.99 -18.97
C VAL A 63 14.71 -2.35 -19.65
N LEU A 64 15.54 -2.69 -20.64
CA LEU A 64 15.46 -4.00 -21.30
C LEU A 64 15.80 -5.16 -20.36
N ALA A 65 16.79 -4.99 -19.48
CA ALA A 65 17.12 -5.98 -18.47
C ALA A 65 15.96 -6.18 -17.49
N TYR A 66 15.34 -5.09 -17.03
CA TYR A 66 14.15 -5.13 -16.18
C TYR A 66 12.98 -5.85 -16.88
N LEU A 67 12.64 -5.46 -18.11
CA LEU A 67 11.57 -6.10 -18.90
C LEU A 67 11.85 -7.59 -19.15
N GLY A 68 13.10 -7.93 -19.47
CA GLY A 68 13.53 -9.30 -19.66
C GLY A 68 13.35 -10.13 -18.38
N TYR A 69 13.77 -9.60 -17.23
CA TYR A 69 13.57 -10.26 -15.94
C TYR A 69 12.09 -10.43 -15.60
N THR A 70 11.26 -9.39 -15.79
CA THR A 70 9.83 -9.47 -15.51
C THR A 70 9.12 -10.51 -16.39
N GLN A 71 9.48 -10.57 -17.68
CA GLN A 71 8.79 -11.42 -18.65
C GLN A 71 9.26 -12.89 -18.62
N PHE A 72 10.57 -13.12 -18.46
CA PHE A 72 11.14 -14.47 -18.60
C PHE A 72 11.46 -15.16 -17.27
N VAL A 73 11.46 -14.43 -16.14
CA VAL A 73 11.73 -14.99 -14.82
C VAL A 73 10.55 -14.81 -13.86
N GLN A 74 10.11 -13.57 -13.63
CA GLN A 74 9.00 -13.34 -12.67
C GLN A 74 7.66 -13.86 -13.19
N ALA A 75 7.27 -13.58 -14.44
CA ALA A 75 5.99 -14.01 -14.97
C ALA A 75 5.77 -15.54 -14.91
N PRO A 76 6.71 -16.41 -15.35
CA PRO A 76 6.55 -17.85 -15.19
C PRO A 76 6.56 -18.28 -13.72
N LYS A 77 7.43 -17.68 -12.88
CA LYS A 77 7.45 -17.97 -11.43
C LYS A 77 6.11 -17.66 -10.78
N ASN A 78 5.52 -16.51 -11.09
CA ASN A 78 4.19 -16.10 -10.60
C ASN A 78 3.10 -17.04 -11.09
N ALA A 79 3.13 -17.46 -12.36
CA ALA A 79 2.15 -18.39 -12.92
C ALA A 79 2.22 -19.77 -12.27
N SER A 80 3.43 -20.31 -12.05
CA SER A 80 3.63 -21.56 -11.33
C SER A 80 3.13 -21.46 -9.89
N ALA A 81 3.50 -20.41 -9.16
CA ALA A 81 3.04 -20.18 -7.79
C ALA A 81 1.50 -20.12 -7.70
N ALA A 82 0.86 -19.42 -8.65
CA ALA A 82 -0.59 -19.31 -8.70
C ALA A 82 -1.27 -20.66 -8.98
N ASN A 83 -0.65 -21.54 -9.78
CA ASN A 83 -1.15 -22.89 -10.01
C ASN A 83 -1.04 -23.77 -8.77
N GLU A 84 0.08 -23.69 -8.04
CA GLU A 84 0.30 -24.49 -6.82
C GLU A 84 -0.71 -24.12 -5.71
N MET A 85 -1.19 -22.87 -5.66
CA MET A 85 -2.21 -22.43 -4.70
C MET A 85 -3.55 -23.18 -4.82
N LEU A 86 -3.83 -23.86 -5.94
CA LEU A 86 -5.10 -24.56 -6.16
C LEU A 86 -5.39 -25.60 -5.06
N TYR A 87 -4.40 -26.43 -4.73
CA TYR A 87 -4.55 -27.52 -3.78
C TYR A 87 -4.71 -27.07 -2.32
N PRO A 88 -3.84 -26.21 -1.77
CA PRO A 88 -4.01 -25.74 -0.41
C PRO A 88 -5.27 -24.87 -0.24
N ASN A 89 -5.68 -24.10 -1.25
CA ASN A 89 -6.97 -23.38 -1.23
C ASN A 89 -8.14 -24.36 -1.12
N LYS A 90 -8.12 -25.45 -1.88
CA LYS A 90 -9.17 -26.48 -1.82
C LYS A 90 -9.24 -27.12 -0.43
N TYR A 91 -8.11 -27.48 0.17
CA TYR A 91 -8.11 -28.05 1.52
C TYR A 91 -8.57 -27.05 2.57
N PHE A 92 -8.15 -25.79 2.46
CA PHE A 92 -8.59 -24.71 3.35
C PHE A 92 -10.11 -24.51 3.25
N GLU A 93 -10.66 -24.44 2.04
CA GLU A 93 -12.10 -24.35 1.83
C GLU A 93 -12.84 -25.54 2.47
N GLN A 94 -12.36 -26.77 2.24
CA GLN A 94 -12.93 -27.96 2.88
C GLN A 94 -12.88 -27.90 4.41
N ALA A 95 -11.79 -27.38 4.98
CA ALA A 95 -11.62 -27.22 6.42
C ALA A 95 -12.68 -26.28 7.02
N THR A 96 -12.97 -25.18 6.33
CA THR A 96 -14.01 -24.22 6.76
C THR A 96 -15.44 -24.80 6.72
N GLN A 97 -15.68 -25.79 5.86
CA GLN A 97 -16.99 -26.42 5.70
C GLN A 97 -17.17 -27.68 6.56
N ASN A 98 -16.09 -28.31 7.03
CA ASN A 98 -16.14 -29.57 7.77
C ASN A 98 -15.50 -29.48 9.16
N ALA A 99 -16.33 -29.17 10.17
CA ALA A 99 -15.88 -29.02 11.55
C ALA A 99 -15.20 -30.28 12.13
N ALA A 100 -15.57 -31.49 11.69
CA ALA A 100 -15.03 -32.73 12.23
C ALA A 100 -13.60 -33.03 11.74
N LEU A 101 -13.23 -32.53 10.56
CA LEU A 101 -11.93 -32.77 9.93
C LEU A 101 -11.09 -31.49 9.78
N LYS A 102 -11.54 -30.37 10.38
CA LYS A 102 -10.97 -29.03 10.25
C LYS A 102 -9.44 -29.02 10.40
N ASP A 103 -8.93 -29.54 11.52
CA ASP A 103 -7.48 -29.51 11.83
C ASP A 103 -6.65 -30.36 10.86
N SER A 104 -7.19 -31.51 10.44
CA SER A 104 -6.52 -32.39 9.46
C SER A 104 -6.46 -31.72 8.08
N LEU A 105 -7.56 -31.10 7.66
CA LEU A 105 -7.65 -30.39 6.38
C LEU A 105 -6.76 -29.15 6.37
N TYR A 106 -6.66 -28.39 7.46
CA TYR A 106 -5.68 -27.31 7.55
C TYR A 106 -4.24 -27.81 7.56
N THR A 107 -3.97 -28.96 8.17
CA THR A 107 -2.64 -29.57 8.11
C THR A 107 -2.26 -29.92 6.67
N LEU A 108 -3.20 -30.42 5.87
CA LEU A 108 -3.02 -30.65 4.42
C LEU A 108 -2.89 -29.34 3.64
N ALA A 109 -3.64 -28.30 3.98
CA ALA A 109 -3.49 -26.99 3.37
C ALA A 109 -2.11 -26.36 3.64
N LEU A 110 -1.58 -26.55 4.85
CA LEU A 110 -0.30 -26.01 5.27
C LEU A 110 0.88 -26.77 4.65
N ASN A 111 0.89 -28.10 4.80
CA ASN A 111 2.05 -28.95 4.44
C ASN A 111 1.93 -29.63 3.08
N GLY A 112 0.78 -29.52 2.42
CA GLY A 112 0.51 -30.24 1.18
C GLY A 112 0.15 -31.70 1.41
N GLY A 113 0.01 -32.43 0.30
CA GLY A 113 -0.40 -33.83 0.28
C GLY A 113 -0.39 -34.39 -1.14
N GLU A 114 -0.20 -35.71 -1.27
CA GLU A 114 -0.26 -36.41 -2.57
C GLU A 114 0.73 -35.85 -3.63
N GLY A 115 1.89 -35.37 -3.18
CA GLY A 115 2.90 -34.75 -4.03
C GLY A 115 2.54 -33.34 -4.51
N LYS A 116 1.56 -32.68 -3.88
CA LYS A 116 1.15 -31.30 -4.12
C LYS A 116 1.61 -30.40 -2.97
N TYR A 117 1.95 -29.16 -3.32
CA TYR A 117 2.42 -28.17 -2.36
C TYR A 117 1.31 -27.74 -1.39
N GLY A 118 1.71 -27.46 -0.15
CA GLY A 118 0.95 -26.69 0.81
C GLY A 118 1.33 -25.21 0.76
N TYR A 119 0.67 -24.40 1.59
CA TYR A 119 1.03 -22.98 1.72
C TYR A 119 2.47 -22.78 2.16
N LEU A 120 3.01 -23.63 3.03
CA LEU A 120 4.39 -23.50 3.52
C LEU A 120 5.42 -23.67 2.39
N ASP A 121 5.22 -24.68 1.55
CA ASP A 121 6.07 -24.89 0.36
C ASP A 121 5.99 -23.69 -0.59
N ILE A 122 4.79 -23.13 -0.79
CA ILE A 122 4.60 -21.98 -1.69
C ILE A 122 5.30 -20.72 -1.14
N ILE A 123 5.25 -20.50 0.17
CA ILE A 123 5.93 -19.37 0.83
C ILE A 123 7.44 -19.47 0.63
N GLU A 124 8.01 -20.66 0.78
CA GLU A 124 9.44 -20.90 0.65
C GLU A 124 9.92 -20.85 -0.81
N GLU A 125 9.35 -21.68 -1.68
CA GLU A 125 9.80 -21.87 -3.06
C GLU A 125 9.45 -20.65 -3.96
N TYR A 126 8.30 -20.04 -3.71
CA TYR A 126 7.80 -18.91 -4.49
C TYR A 126 7.90 -17.57 -3.76
N SER A 127 8.85 -17.43 -2.84
CA SER A 127 9.11 -16.16 -2.14
C SER A 127 9.24 -14.97 -3.12
N GLY A 128 8.64 -13.84 -2.72
CA GLY A 128 8.55 -12.61 -3.51
C GLY A 128 7.42 -12.57 -4.56
N THR A 129 6.64 -13.64 -4.70
CA THR A 129 5.46 -13.65 -5.59
C THR A 129 4.19 -13.23 -4.84
N PRO A 130 3.16 -12.70 -5.55
CA PRO A 130 1.86 -12.42 -4.93
C PRO A 130 1.23 -13.66 -4.29
N SER A 131 1.39 -14.84 -4.90
CA SER A 131 0.89 -16.10 -4.36
C SER A 131 1.55 -16.49 -3.04
N ALA A 132 2.86 -16.29 -2.89
CA ALA A 132 3.54 -16.51 -1.62
C ALA A 132 3.06 -15.53 -0.53
N ASN A 133 2.76 -14.28 -0.90
CA ASN A 133 2.15 -13.32 0.02
C ASN A 133 0.77 -13.82 0.49
N THR A 134 -0.13 -14.17 -0.44
CA THR A 134 -1.45 -14.73 -0.11
C THR A 134 -1.35 -16.03 0.69
N ALA A 135 -0.38 -16.89 0.38
CA ALA A 135 -0.12 -18.12 1.12
C ALA A 135 0.28 -17.85 2.57
N ALA A 136 1.09 -16.82 2.84
CA ALA A 136 1.44 -16.42 4.20
C ALA A 136 0.20 -16.02 5.02
N TYR A 137 -0.69 -15.22 4.43
CA TYR A 137 -1.98 -14.89 5.06
C TYR A 137 -2.80 -16.15 5.35
N ALA A 138 -2.99 -17.02 4.34
CA ALA A 138 -3.80 -18.22 4.49
C ALA A 138 -3.21 -19.22 5.50
N ALA A 139 -1.88 -19.37 5.53
CA ALA A 139 -1.18 -20.18 6.52
C ALA A 139 -1.37 -19.63 7.94
N GLY A 140 -1.22 -18.31 8.11
CA GLY A 140 -1.48 -17.63 9.37
C GLY A 140 -2.89 -17.83 9.89
N MET A 141 -3.90 -17.67 9.02
CA MET A 141 -5.31 -17.93 9.36
C MET A 141 -5.58 -19.40 9.68
N ALA A 142 -4.97 -20.35 8.96
CA ALA A 142 -5.08 -21.78 9.26
C ALA A 142 -4.52 -22.09 10.66
N TYR A 143 -3.35 -21.54 11.00
CA TYR A 143 -2.79 -21.70 12.34
C TYR A 143 -3.65 -21.05 13.43
N LEU A 144 -4.24 -19.89 13.15
CA LEU A 144 -5.15 -19.21 14.07
C LEU A 144 -6.37 -20.11 14.37
N ASP A 145 -6.97 -20.68 13.33
CA ASP A 145 -8.10 -21.59 13.43
C ASP A 145 -7.77 -22.89 14.16
N MET A 146 -6.54 -23.40 13.99
CA MET A 146 -6.00 -24.55 14.72
C MET A 146 -5.50 -24.19 16.13
N LYS A 147 -5.69 -22.94 16.58
CA LYS A 147 -5.26 -22.43 17.89
C LYS A 147 -3.74 -22.48 18.13
N GLN A 148 -2.95 -22.49 17.06
CA GLN A 148 -1.49 -22.40 17.10
C GLN A 148 -1.08 -20.93 16.98
N TYR A 149 -1.34 -20.15 18.03
CA TYR A 149 -1.28 -18.69 18.02
C TYR A 149 0.11 -18.14 17.67
N ASP A 150 1.18 -18.71 18.22
CA ASP A 150 2.55 -18.26 17.91
C ASP A 150 2.87 -18.37 16.41
N LYS A 151 2.46 -19.47 15.78
CA LYS A 151 2.64 -19.67 14.33
C LYS A 151 1.71 -18.77 13.53
N ALA A 152 0.49 -18.55 14.00
CA ALA A 152 -0.44 -17.62 13.37
C ALA A 152 0.21 -16.24 13.25
N ILE A 153 0.80 -15.74 14.34
CA ILE A 153 1.55 -14.47 14.35
C ILE A 153 2.72 -14.54 13.36
N GLU A 154 3.57 -15.57 13.45
CA GLU A 154 4.74 -15.74 12.58
C GLU A 154 4.40 -15.63 11.09
N TYR A 155 3.31 -16.26 10.64
CA TYR A 155 2.93 -16.27 9.23
C TYR A 155 2.10 -15.05 8.81
N LEU A 156 1.24 -14.52 9.69
CA LEU A 156 0.51 -13.28 9.40
C LEU A 156 1.45 -12.07 9.33
N GLU A 157 2.57 -12.05 10.06
CA GLU A 157 3.58 -10.98 9.96
C GLU A 157 4.40 -11.04 8.65
N LYS A 158 4.49 -12.21 8.01
CA LYS A 158 5.12 -12.37 6.69
C LYS A 158 4.22 -11.85 5.56
N PHE A 159 2.92 -11.71 5.80
CA PHE A 159 2.00 -11.12 4.84
C PHE A 159 2.23 -9.60 4.77
N SER A 160 2.46 -9.10 3.57
CA SER A 160 2.47 -7.68 3.24
C SER A 160 1.03 -7.22 3.04
N PRO A 161 0.45 -6.41 3.96
CA PRO A 161 -0.94 -5.97 3.87
C PRO A 161 -1.13 -5.05 2.67
N ASP A 162 -2.13 -5.35 1.85
CA ASP A 162 -2.59 -4.46 0.78
C ASP A 162 -3.72 -3.55 1.27
N GLU A 163 -4.19 -2.66 0.42
CA GLU A 163 -5.37 -1.82 0.70
C GLU A 163 -6.69 -2.61 0.59
N SER A 164 -6.68 -3.92 0.39
CA SER A 164 -7.91 -4.71 0.38
C SER A 164 -8.41 -5.00 1.80
N ILE A 165 -9.59 -5.61 1.90
CA ILE A 165 -10.13 -6.10 3.17
C ILE A 165 -9.21 -7.14 3.84
N THR A 166 -8.32 -7.80 3.09
CA THR A 166 -7.37 -8.81 3.61
C THR A 166 -6.34 -8.18 4.53
N GLY A 167 -5.92 -6.93 4.26
CA GLY A 167 -4.97 -6.19 5.09
C GLY A 167 -5.42 -6.07 6.55
N PRO A 168 -6.57 -5.41 6.82
CA PRO A 168 -7.14 -5.33 8.16
C PRO A 168 -7.41 -6.71 8.77
N LEU A 169 -7.85 -7.69 7.97
CA LEU A 169 -8.11 -9.05 8.46
C LEU A 169 -6.85 -9.73 9.00
N ALA A 170 -5.73 -9.61 8.29
CA ALA A 170 -4.45 -10.17 8.72
C ALA A 170 -3.95 -9.51 10.01
N ILE A 171 -3.94 -8.18 10.06
CA ILE A 171 -3.50 -7.40 11.22
C ILE A 171 -4.38 -7.72 12.44
N GLY A 172 -5.69 -7.77 12.25
CA GLY A 172 -6.62 -8.14 13.29
C GLY A 172 -6.52 -9.61 13.72
N GLY A 173 -6.17 -10.52 12.81
CA GLY A 173 -5.88 -11.92 13.12
C GLY A 173 -4.65 -12.08 14.03
N ILE A 174 -3.63 -11.22 13.87
CA ILE A 174 -2.51 -11.14 14.81
C ILE A 174 -3.01 -10.67 16.19
N GLY A 175 -3.89 -9.66 16.22
CA GLY A 175 -4.54 -9.21 17.46
C GLY A 175 -5.33 -10.32 18.15
N ASP A 176 -6.09 -11.11 17.38
CA ASP A 176 -6.83 -12.27 17.87
C ASP A 176 -5.88 -13.31 18.49
N ALA A 177 -4.74 -13.58 17.85
CA ALA A 177 -3.72 -14.49 18.37
C ALA A 177 -3.12 -14.01 19.69
N PHE A 178 -2.72 -12.73 19.78
CA PHE A 178 -2.21 -12.13 21.01
C PHE A 178 -3.23 -12.18 22.14
N LEU A 179 -4.50 -11.91 21.85
CA LEU A 179 -5.55 -11.97 22.86
C LEU A 179 -5.71 -13.39 23.42
N GLN A 180 -5.62 -14.42 22.57
CA GLN A 180 -5.69 -15.82 23.01
C GLN A 180 -4.45 -16.26 23.81
N LEU A 181 -3.31 -15.62 23.58
CA LEU A 181 -2.08 -15.80 24.38
C LEU A 181 -2.12 -15.02 25.72
N GLY A 182 -3.21 -14.29 26.00
CA GLY A 182 -3.36 -13.48 27.21
C GLY A 182 -2.62 -12.13 27.15
N GLN A 183 -2.16 -11.72 25.97
CA GLN A 183 -1.47 -10.45 25.74
C GLN A 183 -2.47 -9.40 25.24
N ALA A 184 -3.38 -8.98 26.13
CA ALA A 184 -4.47 -8.09 25.78
C ALA A 184 -4.00 -6.69 25.33
N GLU A 185 -2.91 -6.17 25.90
CA GLU A 185 -2.33 -4.89 25.48
C GLU A 185 -1.79 -4.94 24.04
N ASP A 186 -1.08 -6.01 23.69
CA ASP A 186 -0.58 -6.22 22.32
C ASP A 186 -1.76 -6.38 21.35
N ALA A 187 -2.75 -7.19 21.72
CA ALA A 187 -3.97 -7.37 20.94
C ALA A 187 -4.68 -6.05 20.64
N LEU A 188 -4.84 -5.19 21.67
CA LEU A 188 -5.43 -3.87 21.49
C LEU A 188 -4.66 -3.03 20.46
N GLY A 189 -3.32 -3.03 20.54
CA GLY A 189 -2.49 -2.33 19.56
C GLY A 189 -2.66 -2.85 18.13
N TYR A 190 -2.82 -4.15 17.93
CA TYR A 190 -3.10 -4.72 16.61
C TYR A 190 -4.52 -4.42 16.11
N TYR A 191 -5.54 -4.43 16.98
CA TYR A 191 -6.88 -3.99 16.55
C TYR A 191 -6.91 -2.51 16.18
N GLU A 192 -6.19 -1.65 16.91
CA GLU A 192 -6.00 -0.24 16.57
C GLU A 192 -5.35 -0.08 15.19
N LYS A 193 -4.29 -0.83 14.90
CA LYS A 193 -3.69 -0.87 13.55
C LYS A 193 -4.67 -1.36 12.50
N ALA A 194 -5.47 -2.39 12.79
CA ALA A 194 -6.38 -3.01 11.84
C ALA A 194 -7.50 -2.04 11.40
N PHE A 195 -8.16 -1.37 12.34
CA PHE A 195 -9.22 -0.41 11.97
C PHE A 195 -8.67 0.88 11.35
N SER A 196 -7.39 1.21 11.55
CA SER A 196 -6.74 2.37 10.94
C SER A 196 -6.05 2.07 9.61
N HIS A 197 -5.92 0.80 9.21
CA HIS A 197 -5.21 0.40 7.99
C HIS A 197 -5.99 0.78 6.71
N ASN A 198 -7.28 0.48 6.68
CA ASN A 198 -8.19 0.94 5.63
C ASN A 198 -9.60 1.08 6.19
N ASP A 199 -10.12 2.32 6.22
CA ASP A 199 -11.48 2.61 6.63
C ASP A 199 -12.50 2.02 5.64
N ASN A 200 -13.23 1.00 6.08
CA ASN A 200 -14.29 0.38 5.29
C ASN A 200 -15.42 -0.16 6.18
N THR A 201 -16.59 -0.34 5.59
CA THR A 201 -17.82 -0.70 6.31
C THR A 201 -17.83 -2.11 6.88
N LEU A 202 -16.87 -2.97 6.51
CA LEU A 202 -16.84 -4.37 6.94
C LEU A 202 -15.86 -4.60 8.08
N THR A 203 -14.60 -4.18 7.93
CA THR A 203 -13.55 -4.51 8.91
C THR A 203 -13.37 -3.42 9.96
N THR A 204 -13.64 -2.15 9.65
CA THR A 204 -13.50 -1.04 10.61
C THR A 204 -14.42 -1.20 11.82
N PRO A 205 -15.75 -1.39 11.68
CA PRO A 205 -16.61 -1.59 12.84
C PRO A 205 -16.25 -2.86 13.63
N ARG A 206 -15.91 -3.95 12.94
CA ARG A 206 -15.43 -5.20 13.58
C ARG A 206 -14.22 -4.97 14.48
N TYR A 207 -13.19 -4.27 13.99
CA TYR A 207 -11.95 -4.09 14.75
C TYR A 207 -12.04 -2.96 15.78
N LEU A 208 -12.86 -1.92 15.54
CA LEU A 208 -13.24 -0.98 16.59
C LEU A 208 -13.95 -1.69 17.74
N PHE A 209 -14.81 -2.66 17.43
CA PHE A 209 -15.57 -3.37 18.44
C PHE A 209 -14.66 -4.26 19.28
N LYS A 210 -13.82 -5.07 18.62
CA LYS A 210 -12.78 -5.87 19.29
C LYS A 210 -11.86 -5.00 20.15
N ALA A 211 -11.36 -3.89 19.62
CA ALA A 211 -10.55 -2.93 20.39
C ALA A 211 -11.31 -2.37 21.60
N GLY A 212 -12.60 -2.05 21.45
CA GLY A 212 -13.44 -1.56 22.53
C GLY A 212 -13.63 -2.57 23.66
N ILE A 213 -13.91 -3.84 23.33
CA ILE A 213 -14.03 -4.93 24.31
C ILE A 213 -12.70 -5.14 25.03
N THR A 214 -11.60 -5.27 24.28
CA THR A 214 -10.27 -5.45 24.88
C THR A 214 -9.88 -4.26 25.75
N ALA A 215 -10.22 -3.03 25.36
CA ALA A 215 -9.98 -1.85 26.19
C ALA A 215 -10.82 -1.88 27.49
N LEU A 216 -12.06 -2.38 27.47
CA LEU A 216 -12.84 -2.58 28.71
C LEU A 216 -12.19 -3.61 29.63
N ASP A 217 -11.73 -4.74 29.09
CA ASP A 217 -11.07 -5.80 29.85
C ASP A 217 -9.78 -5.31 30.51
N LEU A 218 -9.07 -4.40 29.84
CA LEU A 218 -7.89 -3.70 30.35
C LEU A 218 -8.22 -2.54 31.32
N GLY A 219 -9.50 -2.28 31.60
CA GLY A 219 -9.95 -1.17 32.44
C GLY A 219 -9.85 0.22 31.77
N GLN A 220 -9.48 0.29 30.49
CA GLN A 220 -9.32 1.50 29.68
C GLN A 220 -10.67 2.02 29.14
N ARG A 221 -11.62 2.30 30.05
CA ARG A 221 -13.00 2.67 29.71
C ARG A 221 -13.12 3.88 28.78
N ASP A 222 -12.27 4.90 28.94
CA ASP A 222 -12.29 6.09 28.10
C ASP A 222 -11.94 5.77 26.63
N LYS A 223 -11.00 4.85 26.41
CA LYS A 223 -10.66 4.38 25.06
C LYS A 223 -11.79 3.55 24.48
N ALA A 224 -12.31 2.60 25.26
CA ALA A 224 -13.42 1.76 24.84
C ALA A 224 -14.63 2.60 24.41
N LEU A 225 -14.97 3.62 25.21
CA LEU A 225 -16.05 4.54 24.89
C LEU A 225 -15.83 5.26 23.55
N LYS A 226 -14.61 5.72 23.26
CA LYS A 226 -14.29 6.36 21.97
C LYS A 226 -14.49 5.39 20.79
N TYR A 227 -14.04 4.14 20.93
CA TYR A 227 -14.21 3.14 19.86
C TYR A 227 -15.68 2.80 19.62
N PHE A 228 -16.45 2.57 20.67
CA PHE A 228 -17.88 2.30 20.56
C PHE A 228 -18.67 3.51 20.03
N GLN A 229 -18.30 4.73 20.42
CA GLN A 229 -18.94 5.94 19.90
C GLN A 229 -18.67 6.11 18.41
N ARG A 230 -17.46 5.80 17.93
CA ARG A 230 -17.16 5.81 16.50
C ARG A 230 -18.01 4.80 15.72
N ILE A 231 -18.19 3.58 16.24
CA ILE A 231 -19.10 2.59 15.64
C ILE A 231 -20.53 3.14 15.57
N LYS A 232 -21.01 3.74 16.66
CA LYS A 232 -22.36 4.31 16.73
C LYS A 232 -22.57 5.44 15.71
N ASP A 233 -21.59 6.30 15.54
CA ASP A 233 -21.72 7.52 14.73
C ASP A 233 -21.47 7.25 13.24
N GLU A 234 -20.54 6.36 12.90
CA GLU A 234 -20.08 6.12 11.51
C GLU A 234 -20.62 4.80 10.93
N PHE A 235 -20.98 3.82 11.76
CA PHE A 235 -21.27 2.45 11.34
C PHE A 235 -22.56 1.89 11.98
N SER A 236 -23.57 2.72 12.21
CA SER A 236 -24.83 2.33 12.86
C SER A 236 -25.56 1.15 12.18
N ASP A 237 -25.38 1.00 10.88
CA ASP A 237 -26.05 -0.03 10.07
C ASP A 237 -25.28 -1.37 10.04
N SER A 238 -24.07 -1.41 10.60
CA SER A 238 -23.29 -2.65 10.75
C SER A 238 -23.86 -3.57 11.83
N ASP A 239 -23.48 -4.84 11.79
CA ASP A 239 -23.87 -5.81 12.83
C ASP A 239 -23.42 -5.36 14.22
N GLU A 240 -22.20 -4.80 14.32
CA GLU A 240 -21.69 -4.22 15.57
C GLU A 240 -22.48 -2.96 15.99
N GLY A 241 -22.86 -2.11 15.01
CA GLY A 241 -23.64 -0.90 15.23
C GLY A 241 -25.00 -1.15 15.87
N GLN A 242 -25.68 -2.22 15.48
CA GLN A 242 -27.01 -2.55 16.01
C GLN A 242 -27.03 -2.83 17.52
N THR A 243 -25.92 -3.30 18.09
CA THR A 243 -25.81 -3.66 19.51
C THR A 243 -24.94 -2.71 20.32
N ILE A 244 -24.39 -1.68 19.69
CA ILE A 244 -23.31 -0.85 20.25
C ILE A 244 -23.72 -0.05 21.49
N ASP A 245 -25.00 0.31 21.61
CA ASP A 245 -25.52 1.11 22.72
C ASP A 245 -25.32 0.44 24.09
N VAL A 246 -25.39 -0.89 24.14
CA VAL A 246 -25.12 -1.67 25.36
C VAL A 246 -23.68 -1.45 25.82
N PHE A 247 -22.74 -1.50 24.88
CA PHE A 247 -21.30 -1.35 25.15
C PHE A 247 -20.92 0.09 25.46
N VAL A 248 -21.57 1.07 24.84
CA VAL A 248 -21.47 2.49 25.23
C VAL A 248 -21.93 2.69 26.67
N GLY A 249 -23.03 2.04 27.07
CA GLY A 249 -23.52 2.04 28.45
C GLY A 249 -22.51 1.43 29.44
N MET A 250 -21.97 0.26 29.12
CA MET A 250 -20.95 -0.42 29.93
C MET A 250 -19.67 0.40 30.11
N ALA A 251 -19.23 1.09 29.05
CA ALA A 251 -18.05 1.95 29.10
C ALA A 251 -18.28 3.21 29.97
N LYS A 252 -19.52 3.71 30.04
CA LYS A 252 -19.89 4.88 30.86
C LYS A 252 -20.19 4.54 32.32
N SER A 253 -20.62 3.32 32.62
CA SER A 253 -20.89 2.93 34.00
C SER A 253 -19.57 2.75 34.77
N ASN A 254 -19.24 3.74 35.60
CA ASN A 254 -18.38 3.54 36.75
C ASN A 254 -19.17 2.75 37.80
N ASN A 255 -18.54 1.73 38.40
CA ASN A 255 -18.93 1.31 39.76
C ASN A 255 -18.60 2.46 40.72
#